data_AF-A0A973SN94-F1
#
_entry.id   AF-A0A973SN94-F1
#
_cell.length_a   1.000
_cell.length_b   1.000
_cell.length_c   1.000
_cell.angle_alpha   90.00
_cell.angle_beta   90.00
_cell.angle_gamma   90.00
#
_symmetry.space_group_name_H-M   'P 1'
#
loop_
_entity.id
_entity.type
_entity.pdbx_description
1 polymer ?
#
loop_
_entity_poly.entity_id
_entity_poly.type
_entity_poly.pdbx_seq_one_letter_code
_entity_poly.pdbx_strand_id
1 'polypeptide(L)'
;MRGEAYANASYTFYAAQADREHLPVTARVYRRTASVELDEHFREEAALAGVAGSDADNLRAAIAGETYETTTMYPTFAREAADDGDDNAAALFTEIGQDEASHLAAYQAALTVVETGRGRIPDPPVADAVEVPAGGPQVHSARTLADLDTAMHGEALAHARYTLYADRAAADGRPALARLFLGTAEVELHEHFAGEAVLYGLVGTTPTNLTKSIAGEIYEATVMYPTFASRADAAGDHQAARLFLHDAADEAGHARAFRQLLDDPR
;
A
#
# COMPACT_ATOMS: atom_id res chain seq x y z
N MET A 1 6.23 -2.14 -8.30
CA MET A 1 5.63 -2.93 -7.18
C MET A 1 5.49 -2.09 -5.94
N ARG A 2 6.59 -1.62 -5.30
CA ARG A 2 6.48 -0.69 -4.16
C ARG A 2 5.82 0.64 -4.57
N GLY A 3 6.17 1.13 -5.77
CA GLY A 3 5.50 2.28 -6.40
C GLY A 3 4.01 2.04 -6.54
N GLU A 4 3.62 0.95 -7.20
CA GLU A 4 2.21 0.59 -7.47
C GLU A 4 1.37 0.53 -6.19
N ALA A 5 1.89 -0.14 -5.17
CA ALA A 5 1.22 -0.25 -3.89
C ALA A 5 1.02 1.13 -3.24
N TYR A 6 2.07 1.96 -3.24
CA TYR A 6 2.01 3.31 -2.67
C TYR A 6 1.11 4.25 -3.49
N ALA A 7 1.09 4.12 -4.82
CA ALA A 7 0.22 4.86 -5.73
C ALA A 7 -1.25 4.46 -5.51
N ASN A 8 -1.56 3.17 -5.41
CA ASN A 8 -2.88 2.68 -5.03
C ASN A 8 -3.37 3.29 -3.70
N ALA A 9 -2.57 3.22 -2.65
CA ALA A 9 -2.92 3.76 -1.34
C ALA A 9 -3.12 5.28 -1.40
N SER A 10 -2.16 6.00 -2.00
CA SER A 10 -2.21 7.46 -2.15
C SER A 10 -3.45 7.92 -2.94
N TYR A 11 -3.74 7.28 -4.08
CA TYR A 11 -4.88 7.63 -4.94
C TYR A 11 -6.22 7.30 -4.29
N THR A 12 -6.28 6.28 -3.43
CA THR A 12 -7.46 6.00 -2.59
C THR A 12 -7.78 7.20 -1.69
N PHE A 13 -6.79 7.78 -1.00
CA PHE A 13 -7.01 8.95 -0.16
C PHE A 13 -7.16 10.26 -0.93
N TYR A 14 -6.57 10.39 -2.12
CA TYR A 14 -6.81 11.53 -3.01
C TYR A 14 -8.23 11.52 -3.57
N ALA A 15 -8.80 10.34 -3.85
CA ALA A 15 -10.21 10.21 -4.20
C ALA A 15 -11.13 10.68 -3.06
N ALA A 16 -10.86 10.25 -1.83
CA ALA A 16 -11.63 10.67 -0.66
C ALA A 16 -11.59 12.20 -0.47
N GLN A 17 -10.43 12.82 -0.70
CA GLN A 17 -10.32 14.28 -0.68
C GLN A 17 -11.15 14.96 -1.78
N ALA A 18 -11.13 14.42 -3.00
CA ALA A 18 -11.94 14.93 -4.09
C ALA A 18 -13.45 14.83 -3.79
N ASP A 19 -13.91 13.77 -3.10
CA ASP A 19 -15.30 13.68 -2.65
C ASP A 19 -15.65 14.77 -1.62
N ARG A 20 -14.75 15.05 -0.67
CA ARG A 20 -14.92 16.14 0.32
C ARG A 20 -14.98 17.51 -0.33
N GLU A 21 -14.26 17.71 -1.43
CA GLU A 21 -14.29 18.93 -2.24
C GLU A 21 -15.46 18.94 -3.26
N HIS A 22 -16.33 17.94 -3.23
CA HIS A 22 -17.48 17.78 -4.12
C HIS A 22 -17.10 17.70 -5.61
N LEU A 23 -16.01 16.98 -5.91
CA LEU A 23 -15.48 16.72 -7.25
C LEU A 23 -15.67 15.23 -7.65
N PRO A 24 -16.91 14.76 -7.89
CA PRO A 24 -17.22 13.34 -8.07
C PRO A 24 -16.61 12.73 -9.34
N VAL A 25 -16.31 13.54 -10.36
CA VAL A 25 -15.60 13.07 -11.56
C VAL A 25 -14.14 12.77 -11.22
N THR A 26 -13.46 13.70 -10.55
CA THR A 26 -12.08 13.52 -10.10
C THR A 26 -11.94 12.35 -9.14
N ALA A 27 -12.83 12.23 -8.15
CA ALA A 27 -12.82 11.12 -7.21
C ALA A 27 -13.00 9.75 -7.89
N ARG A 28 -13.83 9.68 -8.94
CA ARG A 28 -14.00 8.45 -9.72
C ARG A 28 -12.75 8.10 -10.53
N VAL A 29 -12.07 9.09 -11.11
CA VAL A 29 -10.84 8.86 -11.87
C VAL A 29 -9.73 8.38 -10.94
N TYR A 30 -9.53 9.00 -9.77
CA TYR A 30 -8.57 8.52 -8.78
C TYR A 30 -8.85 7.09 -8.33
N ARG A 31 -10.12 6.74 -8.02
CA ARG A 31 -10.47 5.36 -7.67
C ARG A 31 -10.14 4.38 -8.80
N ARG A 32 -10.46 4.74 -10.04
CA ARG A 32 -10.16 3.88 -11.19
C ARG A 32 -8.65 3.69 -11.34
N THR A 33 -7.87 4.76 -11.24
CA THR A 33 -6.40 4.67 -11.33
C THR A 33 -5.86 3.84 -10.18
N ALA A 34 -6.28 4.08 -8.93
CA ALA A 34 -5.89 3.25 -7.79
C ALA A 34 -6.17 1.75 -8.02
N SER A 35 -7.32 1.42 -8.61
CA SER A 35 -7.62 0.03 -8.98
C SER A 35 -6.70 -0.50 -10.08
N VAL A 36 -6.28 0.29 -11.07
CA VAL A 36 -5.29 -0.16 -12.07
C VAL A 36 -3.95 -0.46 -11.39
N GLU A 37 -3.47 0.45 -10.53
CA GLU A 37 -2.19 0.25 -9.83
C GLU A 37 -2.16 -1.07 -9.04
N LEU A 38 -3.22 -1.36 -8.29
CA LEU A 38 -3.28 -2.58 -7.49
C LEU A 38 -3.67 -3.81 -8.30
N ASP A 39 -4.69 -3.68 -9.14
CA ASP A 39 -5.33 -4.84 -9.75
C ASP A 39 -4.67 -5.32 -11.03
N GLU A 40 -3.89 -4.45 -11.69
CA GLU A 40 -3.16 -4.72 -12.93
C GLU A 40 -1.65 -4.63 -12.68
N HIS A 41 -1.08 -3.42 -12.51
CA HIS A 41 0.38 -3.25 -12.43
C HIS A 41 1.00 -4.09 -11.31
N PHE A 42 0.53 -3.91 -10.07
CA PHE A 42 1.04 -4.68 -8.92
C PHE A 42 0.85 -6.19 -9.10
N ARG A 43 -0.34 -6.63 -9.54
CA ARG A 43 -0.65 -8.07 -9.68
C ARG A 43 0.18 -8.73 -10.77
N GLU A 44 0.36 -8.09 -11.92
CA GLU A 44 1.14 -8.65 -13.02
C GLU A 44 2.63 -8.71 -12.68
N GLU A 45 3.17 -7.65 -12.05
CA GLU A 45 4.54 -7.66 -11.55
C GLU A 45 4.74 -8.71 -10.45
N ALA A 46 3.80 -8.81 -9.51
CA ALA A 46 3.83 -9.81 -8.45
C ALA A 46 3.77 -11.24 -8.99
N ALA A 47 3.00 -11.47 -10.06
CA ALA A 47 2.94 -12.76 -10.74
C ALA A 47 4.26 -13.12 -11.42
N LEU A 48 4.94 -12.16 -12.07
CA LEU A 48 6.27 -12.38 -12.64
C LEU A 48 7.33 -12.64 -11.56
N ALA A 49 7.25 -11.94 -10.44
CA ALA A 49 8.20 -12.07 -9.33
C ALA A 49 7.92 -13.28 -8.43
N GLY A 50 6.78 -13.95 -8.58
CA GLY A 50 6.38 -15.10 -7.76
C GLY A 50 6.07 -14.71 -6.30
N VAL A 51 5.49 -13.54 -6.08
CA VAL A 51 5.21 -13.01 -4.73
C VAL A 51 4.19 -13.88 -3.97
N ALA A 52 3.16 -14.37 -4.65
CA ALA A 52 2.17 -15.27 -4.08
C ALA A 52 2.47 -16.74 -4.43
N GLY A 53 2.56 -17.58 -3.40
CA GLY A 53 2.78 -19.01 -3.49
C GLY A 53 1.62 -19.82 -2.89
N SER A 54 1.95 -20.92 -2.21
CA SER A 54 0.95 -21.69 -1.45
C SER A 54 0.45 -20.90 -0.23
N ASP A 55 -0.73 -21.26 0.31
CA ASP A 55 -1.24 -20.64 1.54
C ASP A 55 -0.22 -20.65 2.69
N ALA A 56 0.55 -21.74 2.82
CA ALA A 56 1.58 -21.86 3.85
C ALA A 56 2.77 -20.93 3.58
N ASP A 57 3.17 -20.75 2.32
CA ASP A 57 4.26 -19.84 1.95
C ASP A 57 3.84 -18.38 2.15
N ASN A 58 2.62 -18.03 1.76
CA ASN A 58 2.04 -16.69 1.96
C ASN A 58 1.96 -16.35 3.46
N LEU A 59 1.47 -17.28 4.29
CA LEU A 59 1.43 -17.11 5.74
C LEU A 59 2.83 -16.95 6.35
N ARG A 60 3.81 -17.74 5.92
CA ARG A 60 5.20 -17.57 6.39
C ARG A 60 5.80 -16.23 5.98
N ALA A 61 5.48 -15.76 4.77
CA ALA A 61 5.93 -14.47 4.28
C ALA A 61 5.30 -13.31 5.07
N ALA A 62 4.00 -13.40 5.38
CA ALA A 62 3.31 -12.45 6.25
C ALA A 62 3.93 -12.45 7.65
N ILE A 63 4.02 -13.62 8.30
CA ILE A 63 4.66 -13.79 9.63
C ILE A 63 6.05 -13.15 9.69
N ALA A 64 6.86 -13.27 8.64
CA ALA A 64 8.19 -12.67 8.60
C ALA A 64 8.16 -11.13 8.55
N GLY A 65 7.21 -10.54 7.80
CA GLY A 65 6.97 -9.09 7.76
C GLY A 65 6.51 -8.59 9.13
N GLU A 66 5.41 -9.15 9.62
CA GLU A 66 4.81 -8.80 10.91
C GLU A 66 5.80 -8.90 12.07
N THR A 67 6.64 -9.94 12.05
CA THR A 67 7.69 -10.10 13.07
C THR A 67 8.71 -8.97 13.01
N TYR A 68 9.14 -8.57 11.81
CA TYR A 68 10.08 -7.46 11.66
C TYR A 68 9.45 -6.14 12.11
N GLU A 69 8.20 -5.89 11.73
CA GLU A 69 7.47 -4.68 12.08
C GLU A 69 7.27 -4.56 13.60
N THR A 70 6.71 -5.59 14.24
CA THR A 70 6.43 -5.57 15.68
C THR A 70 7.67 -5.63 16.57
N THR A 71 8.75 -6.29 16.14
CA THR A 71 9.95 -6.47 17.00
C THR A 71 11.07 -5.48 16.74
N THR A 72 11.11 -4.89 15.54
CA THR A 72 12.26 -4.10 15.08
C THR A 72 11.85 -2.72 14.58
N MET A 73 11.01 -2.64 13.54
CA MET A 73 10.72 -1.39 12.84
C MET A 73 9.94 -0.41 13.73
N TYR A 74 8.72 -0.75 14.12
CA TYR A 74 7.85 0.14 14.89
C TYR A 74 8.41 0.50 16.27
N PRO A 75 9.01 -0.43 17.05
CA PRO A 75 9.69 -0.07 18.29
C PRO A 75 10.89 0.87 18.10
N THR A 76 11.53 0.83 16.93
CA THR A 76 12.63 1.75 16.59
C THR A 76 12.10 3.11 16.23
N PHE A 77 11.14 3.20 15.30
CA PHE A 77 10.53 4.47 14.89
C PHE A 77 9.84 5.17 16.06
N ALA A 78 9.13 4.44 16.92
CA ALA A 78 8.50 5.00 18.11
C ALA A 78 9.52 5.67 19.05
N ARG A 79 10.65 5.00 19.31
CA ARG A 79 11.73 5.54 20.12
C ARG A 79 12.38 6.76 19.45
N GLU A 80 12.65 6.67 18.16
CA GLU A 80 13.32 7.75 17.42
C GLU A 80 12.47 9.01 17.33
N ALA A 81 11.16 8.86 17.12
CA ALA A 81 10.19 9.95 17.15
C ALA A 81 10.07 10.57 18.55
N ALA A 82 10.09 9.76 19.62
CA ALA A 82 10.10 10.27 20.99
C ALA A 82 11.39 11.04 21.32
N ASP A 83 12.55 10.54 20.88
CA ASP A 83 13.84 11.22 21.03
C ASP A 83 13.86 12.57 20.27
N ASP A 84 13.11 12.65 19.17
CA ASP A 84 12.94 13.85 18.35
C ASP A 84 11.85 14.81 18.87
N GLY A 85 11.08 14.42 19.88
CA GLY A 85 9.97 15.20 20.43
C GLY A 85 8.71 15.21 19.56
N ASP A 86 8.59 14.30 18.60
CA ASP A 86 7.38 14.04 17.82
C ASP A 86 6.50 13.00 18.53
N ASP A 87 5.98 13.36 19.71
CA ASP A 87 5.24 12.46 20.61
C ASP A 87 4.00 11.82 19.95
N ASN A 88 3.37 12.51 19.00
CA ASN A 88 2.23 11.99 18.23
C ASN A 88 2.64 10.83 17.31
N ALA A 89 3.77 10.95 16.60
CA ALA A 89 4.30 9.85 15.79
C ALA A 89 4.80 8.70 16.66
N ALA A 90 5.44 9.00 17.80
CA ALA A 90 5.85 7.97 18.75
C ALA A 90 4.67 7.13 19.26
N ALA A 91 3.55 7.79 19.57
CA ALA A 91 2.33 7.12 20.00
C ALA A 91 1.74 6.26 18.87
N LEU A 92 1.61 6.81 17.66
CA LEU A 92 1.10 6.08 16.49
C LEU A 92 1.94 4.83 16.19
N PHE A 93 3.27 4.96 16.09
CA PHE A 93 4.14 3.80 15.85
C PHE A 93 4.06 2.75 16.98
N THR A 94 3.81 3.17 18.21
CA THR A 94 3.63 2.24 19.34
C THR A 94 2.31 1.48 19.25
N GLU A 95 1.25 2.13 18.78
CA GLU A 95 -0.07 1.54 18.53
C GLU A 95 0.01 0.52 17.39
N ILE A 96 0.50 0.94 16.22
CA ILE A 96 0.67 0.06 15.05
C ILE A 96 1.50 -1.18 15.41
N GLY A 97 2.63 -1.01 16.12
CA GLY A 97 3.44 -2.15 16.55
C GLY A 97 2.72 -3.18 17.43
N GLN A 98 1.65 -2.80 18.15
CA GLN A 98 0.79 -3.71 18.92
C GLN A 98 -0.23 -4.43 18.03
N ASP A 99 -0.73 -3.76 16.99
CA ASP A 99 -1.63 -4.35 16.01
C ASP A 99 -0.90 -5.40 15.17
N GLU A 100 0.35 -5.13 14.75
CA GLU A 100 1.19 -6.12 14.06
C GLU A 100 1.51 -7.34 14.93
N ALA A 101 1.61 -7.17 16.26
CA ALA A 101 1.74 -8.31 17.16
C ALA A 101 0.48 -9.20 17.14
N SER A 102 -0.69 -8.60 16.97
CA SER A 102 -1.97 -9.29 16.84
C SER A 102 -2.12 -9.97 15.48
N HIS A 103 -1.72 -9.30 14.39
CA HIS A 103 -1.62 -9.87 13.04
C HIS A 103 -0.68 -11.09 13.02
N LEU A 104 0.52 -10.95 13.57
CA LEU A 104 1.49 -12.02 13.72
C LEU A 104 0.89 -13.25 14.42
N ALA A 105 0.25 -13.04 15.57
CA ALA A 105 -0.38 -14.12 16.33
C ALA A 105 -1.49 -14.81 15.52
N ALA A 106 -2.29 -14.03 14.78
CA ALA A 106 -3.36 -14.56 13.96
C ALA A 106 -2.83 -15.40 12.79
N TYR A 107 -1.78 -14.94 12.10
CA TYR A 107 -1.15 -15.69 11.01
C TYR A 107 -0.43 -16.95 11.50
N GLN A 108 0.22 -16.93 12.67
CA GLN A 108 0.80 -18.14 13.27
C GLN A 108 -0.26 -19.21 13.58
N ALA A 109 -1.42 -18.78 14.11
CA ALA A 109 -2.55 -19.67 14.33
C ALA A 109 -3.11 -20.23 13.01
N ALA A 110 -3.27 -19.38 11.99
CA ALA A 110 -3.72 -19.79 10.66
C ALA A 110 -2.74 -20.78 10.00
N LEU A 111 -1.43 -20.57 10.12
CA LEU A 111 -0.41 -21.46 9.57
C LEU A 111 -0.49 -22.85 10.21
N THR A 112 -0.67 -22.91 11.53
CA THR A 112 -0.89 -24.18 12.24
C THR A 112 -2.09 -24.95 11.67
N VAL A 113 -3.19 -24.25 11.37
CA VAL A 113 -4.38 -24.86 10.76
C VAL A 113 -4.09 -25.33 9.33
N VAL A 114 -3.40 -24.52 8.51
CA VAL A 114 -3.06 -24.85 7.12
C VAL A 114 -2.16 -26.09 7.05
N GLU A 115 -1.18 -26.21 7.94
CA GLU A 115 -0.20 -27.31 7.94
C GLU A 115 -0.74 -28.60 8.57
N THR A 116 -1.56 -28.50 9.62
CA THR A 116 -1.97 -29.67 10.42
C THR A 116 -3.44 -30.06 10.26
N GLY A 117 -4.27 -29.17 9.71
CA GLY A 117 -5.73 -29.32 9.67
C GLY A 117 -6.41 -29.21 11.04
N ARG A 118 -5.70 -28.78 12.09
CA ARG A 118 -6.22 -28.67 13.46
C ARG A 118 -6.31 -27.22 13.91
N GLY A 119 -7.39 -26.90 14.63
CA GLY A 119 -7.64 -25.56 15.15
C GLY A 119 -8.70 -24.81 14.35
N ARG A 120 -8.75 -23.50 14.53
CA ARG A 120 -9.65 -22.58 13.82
C ARG A 120 -8.84 -21.38 13.35
N ILE A 121 -9.04 -20.98 12.09
CA ILE A 121 -8.47 -19.73 11.58
C ILE A 121 -9.15 -18.57 12.33
N PRO A 122 -8.39 -17.64 12.94
CA PRO A 122 -8.94 -16.48 13.62
C PRO A 122 -9.92 -15.69 12.74
N ASP A 123 -10.85 -15.00 13.39
CA ASP A 123 -11.73 -14.05 12.69
C ASP A 123 -10.89 -12.85 12.22
N PRO A 124 -11.24 -12.23 11.08
CA PRO A 124 -10.48 -11.08 10.56
C PRO A 124 -10.50 -9.91 11.53
N PRO A 125 -9.41 -9.12 11.62
CA PRO A 125 -9.47 -7.83 12.29
C PRO A 125 -10.40 -6.89 11.52
N VAL A 126 -10.82 -5.82 12.18
CA VAL A 126 -11.67 -4.78 11.61
C VAL A 126 -10.92 -3.47 11.76
N ALA A 127 -10.63 -2.82 10.64
CA ALA A 127 -9.95 -1.53 10.64
C ALA A 127 -10.82 -0.45 11.29
N ASP A 128 -10.23 0.29 12.23
CA ASP A 128 -10.81 1.51 12.77
C ASP A 128 -10.43 2.68 11.83
N ALA A 129 -11.16 2.76 10.71
CA ALA A 129 -10.81 3.63 9.59
C ALA A 129 -10.53 5.10 9.98
N VAL A 130 -9.33 5.57 9.62
CA VAL A 130 -8.84 6.92 9.88
C VAL A 130 -9.15 7.83 8.69
N GLU A 131 -9.72 9.00 8.99
CA GLU A 131 -9.90 10.04 7.98
C GLU A 131 -8.58 10.78 7.73
N VAL A 132 -8.16 10.87 6.47
CA VAL A 132 -6.94 11.59 6.08
C VAL A 132 -7.28 12.94 5.45
N PRO A 133 -7.36 14.05 6.22
CA PRO A 133 -7.72 15.36 5.67
C PRO A 133 -6.56 15.99 4.88
N ALA A 134 -6.90 16.95 4.02
CA ALA A 134 -5.88 17.79 3.39
C ALA A 134 -5.12 18.62 4.44
N GLY A 135 -3.79 18.55 4.44
CA GLY A 135 -2.96 19.21 5.45
C GLY A 135 -1.47 19.19 5.14
N GLY A 136 -0.70 19.89 5.97
CA GLY A 136 0.76 19.77 6.00
C GLY A 136 1.21 18.75 7.06
N PRO A 137 2.51 18.44 7.12
CA PRO A 137 3.04 17.53 8.12
C PRO A 137 2.74 18.00 9.55
N GLN A 138 2.44 17.05 10.43
CA GLN A 138 2.17 17.26 11.86
C GLN A 138 3.34 16.83 12.76
N VAL A 139 4.48 16.55 12.15
CA VAL A 139 5.77 16.28 12.78
C VAL A 139 6.80 17.30 12.28
N HIS A 140 7.87 17.49 13.03
CA HIS A 140 8.87 18.51 12.73
C HIS A 140 10.26 17.95 12.46
N SER A 141 10.60 16.76 12.95
CA SER A 141 11.89 16.13 12.67
C SER A 141 11.96 15.59 11.25
N ALA A 142 13.08 15.84 10.59
CA ALA A 142 13.38 15.25 9.28
C ALA A 142 13.56 13.73 9.37
N ARG A 143 13.99 13.20 10.52
CA ARG A 143 14.10 11.75 10.74
C ARG A 143 12.71 11.14 10.88
N THR A 144 11.87 11.67 11.77
CA THR A 144 10.47 11.22 11.91
C THR A 144 9.71 11.26 10.58
N LEU A 145 9.91 12.31 9.77
CA LEU A 145 9.32 12.39 8.43
C LEU A 145 9.78 11.27 7.50
N ALA A 146 11.07 10.91 7.53
CA ALA A 146 11.62 9.82 6.74
C ALA A 146 11.15 8.44 7.24
N ASP A 147 10.95 8.30 8.54
CA ASP A 147 10.42 7.08 9.16
C ASP A 147 8.94 6.88 8.77
N LEU A 148 8.12 7.94 8.83
CA LEU A 148 6.74 7.93 8.33
C LEU A 148 6.67 7.59 6.84
N ASP A 149 7.55 8.18 6.02
CA ASP A 149 7.63 7.85 4.59
C ASP A 149 7.95 6.37 4.38
N THR A 150 8.94 5.85 5.13
CA THR A 150 9.34 4.44 5.06
C THR A 150 8.22 3.51 5.48
N ALA A 151 7.53 3.84 6.58
CA ALA A 151 6.44 3.04 7.12
C ALA A 151 5.25 3.00 6.16
N MET A 152 4.81 4.14 5.60
CA MET A 152 3.72 4.17 4.62
C MET A 152 4.01 3.30 3.38
N HIS A 153 5.26 3.24 2.92
CA HIS A 153 5.62 2.33 1.82
C HIS A 153 5.56 0.85 2.24
N GLY A 154 5.84 0.55 3.51
CA GLY A 154 5.65 -0.76 4.12
C GLY A 154 4.18 -1.14 4.16
N GLU A 155 3.35 -0.29 4.76
CA GLU A 155 1.90 -0.48 4.93
C GLU A 155 1.18 -0.64 3.61
N ALA A 156 1.47 0.21 2.62
CA ALA A 156 0.91 0.08 1.29
C ALA A 156 1.29 -1.25 0.64
N LEU A 157 2.54 -1.70 0.79
CA LEU A 157 3.00 -2.98 0.26
C LEU A 157 2.35 -4.16 1.01
N ALA A 158 2.18 -4.08 2.32
CA ALA A 158 1.50 -5.08 3.13
C ALA A 158 0.04 -5.23 2.69
N HIS A 159 -0.69 -4.11 2.58
CA HIS A 159 -2.04 -4.05 2.01
C HIS A 159 -2.14 -4.77 0.66
N ALA A 160 -1.26 -4.43 -0.28
CA ALA A 160 -1.28 -5.01 -1.63
C ALA A 160 -0.98 -6.52 -1.62
N ARG A 161 -0.01 -6.96 -0.81
CA ARG A 161 0.34 -8.39 -0.69
C ARG A 161 -0.76 -9.20 -0.01
N TYR A 162 -1.36 -8.68 1.05
CA TYR A 162 -2.41 -9.39 1.78
C TYR A 162 -3.70 -9.47 0.97
N THR A 163 -4.02 -8.44 0.18
CA THR A 163 -5.09 -8.51 -0.84
C THR A 163 -4.81 -9.64 -1.85
N LEU A 164 -3.59 -9.74 -2.38
CA LEU A 164 -3.20 -10.81 -3.29
C LEU A 164 -3.26 -12.21 -2.64
N TYR A 165 -2.85 -12.33 -1.37
CA TYR A 165 -2.92 -13.59 -0.63
C TYR A 165 -4.36 -13.99 -0.31
N ALA A 166 -5.24 -13.02 -0.06
CA ALA A 166 -6.66 -13.25 0.14
C ALA A 166 -7.29 -13.85 -1.11
N ASP A 167 -6.99 -13.31 -2.30
CA ASP A 167 -7.44 -13.85 -3.58
C ASP A 167 -6.95 -15.28 -3.79
N ARG A 168 -5.67 -15.54 -3.49
CA ARG A 168 -5.10 -16.88 -3.60
C ARG A 168 -5.80 -17.88 -2.68
N ALA A 169 -6.01 -17.51 -1.42
CA ALA A 169 -6.70 -18.36 -0.44
C ALA A 169 -8.17 -18.60 -0.84
N ALA A 170 -8.84 -17.60 -1.43
CA ALA A 170 -10.19 -17.75 -1.95
C ALA A 170 -10.24 -18.73 -3.13
N ALA A 171 -9.29 -18.61 -4.08
CA ALA A 171 -9.15 -19.53 -5.20
C ALA A 171 -8.86 -20.97 -4.77
N ASP A 172 -8.12 -21.15 -3.67
CA ASP A 172 -7.83 -22.46 -3.05
C ASP A 172 -8.99 -22.98 -2.17
N GLY A 173 -10.13 -22.29 -2.15
CA GLY A 173 -11.33 -22.71 -1.43
C GLY A 173 -11.23 -22.56 0.09
N ARG A 174 -10.40 -21.63 0.57
CA ARG A 174 -10.19 -21.30 2.00
C ARG A 174 -10.79 -19.93 2.37
N PRO A 175 -12.13 -19.77 2.37
CA PRO A 175 -12.76 -18.47 2.59
C PRO A 175 -12.48 -17.86 3.97
N ALA A 176 -12.17 -18.67 5.00
CA ALA A 176 -11.77 -18.14 6.31
C ALA A 176 -10.38 -17.51 6.28
N LEU A 177 -9.42 -18.13 5.57
CA LEU A 177 -8.08 -17.57 5.40
C LEU A 177 -8.12 -16.32 4.52
N ALA A 178 -8.90 -16.35 3.44
CA ALA A 178 -9.09 -15.20 2.57
C ALA A 178 -9.63 -13.99 3.34
N ARG A 179 -10.64 -14.20 4.21
CA ARG A 179 -11.15 -13.13 5.07
C ARG A 179 -10.10 -12.61 6.04
N LEU A 180 -9.30 -13.48 6.66
CA LEU A 180 -8.23 -13.05 7.58
C LEU A 180 -7.25 -12.12 6.88
N PHE A 181 -6.69 -12.55 5.73
CA PHE A 181 -5.78 -11.70 4.96
C PHE A 181 -6.43 -10.39 4.52
N LEU A 182 -7.68 -10.43 4.03
CA LEU A 182 -8.37 -9.22 3.61
C LEU A 182 -8.62 -8.27 4.79
N GLY A 183 -9.05 -8.79 5.94
CA GLY A 183 -9.27 -7.96 7.13
C GLY A 183 -7.99 -7.25 7.58
N THR A 184 -6.86 -7.97 7.59
CA THR A 184 -5.55 -7.39 7.88
C THR A 184 -5.16 -6.36 6.82
N ALA A 185 -5.33 -6.65 5.53
CA ALA A 185 -5.06 -5.68 4.45
C ALA A 185 -5.85 -4.36 4.62
N GLU A 186 -7.09 -4.42 5.10
CA GLU A 186 -7.90 -3.23 5.37
C GLU A 186 -7.36 -2.44 6.57
N VAL A 187 -6.80 -3.10 7.59
CA VAL A 187 -6.12 -2.42 8.72
C VAL A 187 -4.88 -1.68 8.20
N GLU A 188 -4.01 -2.35 7.42
CA GLU A 188 -2.79 -1.72 6.89
C GLU A 188 -3.10 -0.44 6.11
N LEU A 189 -4.16 -0.47 5.29
CA LEU A 189 -4.51 0.69 4.47
C LEU A 189 -5.30 1.76 5.21
N HIS A 190 -6.38 1.36 5.90
CA HIS A 190 -7.36 2.30 6.44
C HIS A 190 -7.06 2.76 7.86
N GLU A 191 -6.11 2.13 8.55
CA GLU A 191 -5.71 2.48 9.90
C GLU A 191 -4.23 2.89 9.94
N HIS A 192 -3.30 1.97 9.63
CA HIS A 192 -1.86 2.23 9.74
C HIS A 192 -1.39 3.29 8.72
N PHE A 193 -1.46 2.99 7.42
CA PHE A 193 -1.10 3.93 6.35
C PHE A 193 -1.86 5.25 6.49
N ALA A 194 -3.16 5.18 6.81
CA ALA A 194 -4.00 6.35 6.95
C ALA A 194 -3.53 7.26 8.10
N GLY A 195 -3.26 6.70 9.29
CA GLY A 195 -2.71 7.44 10.42
C GLY A 195 -1.35 8.07 10.11
N GLU A 196 -0.48 7.34 9.44
CA GLU A 196 0.84 7.84 9.03
C GLU A 196 0.72 8.96 7.99
N ALA A 197 -0.17 8.81 7.02
CA ALA A 197 -0.46 9.80 6.00
C ALA A 197 -0.97 11.12 6.58
N VAL A 198 -1.72 11.07 7.69
CA VAL A 198 -2.14 12.26 8.45
C VAL A 198 -0.94 13.00 9.01
N LEU A 199 -0.04 12.30 9.69
CA LEU A 199 1.15 12.89 10.32
C LEU A 199 2.16 13.38 9.29
N TYR A 200 2.30 12.67 8.17
CA TYR A 200 3.17 13.03 7.07
C TYR A 200 2.63 14.23 6.26
N GLY A 201 1.31 14.45 6.24
CA GLY A 201 0.69 15.46 5.37
C GLY A 201 0.64 15.04 3.91
N LEU A 202 0.34 13.76 3.66
CA LEU A 202 0.32 13.16 2.31
C LEU A 202 -0.70 13.86 1.40
N VAL A 203 -1.92 14.05 1.92
CA VAL A 203 -3.06 14.59 1.19
C VAL A 203 -3.03 16.12 1.22
N GLY A 204 -3.02 16.75 0.05
CA GLY A 204 -3.25 18.18 -0.13
C GLY A 204 -4.64 18.47 -0.71
N THR A 205 -4.86 19.69 -1.20
CA THR A 205 -6.06 20.02 -1.99
C THR A 205 -6.10 19.22 -3.29
N THR A 206 -7.27 19.03 -3.91
CA THR A 206 -7.37 18.27 -5.17
C THR A 206 -6.42 18.78 -6.27
N PRO A 207 -6.27 20.10 -6.53
CA PRO A 207 -5.30 20.60 -7.51
C PRO A 207 -3.84 20.27 -7.15
N THR A 208 -3.51 20.27 -5.85
CA THR A 208 -2.16 19.91 -5.37
C THR A 208 -1.90 18.43 -5.62
N ASN A 209 -2.87 17.57 -5.28
CA ASN A 209 -2.77 16.13 -5.49
C ASN A 209 -2.64 15.81 -6.98
N LEU A 210 -3.47 16.42 -7.84
CA LEU A 210 -3.41 16.23 -9.29
C LEU A 210 -2.05 16.63 -9.86
N THR A 211 -1.48 17.75 -9.38
CA THR A 211 -0.16 18.20 -9.83
C THR A 211 0.93 17.20 -9.45
N LYS A 212 0.88 16.65 -8.22
CA LYS A 212 1.82 15.61 -7.76
C LYS A 212 1.66 14.32 -8.58
N SER A 213 0.43 13.83 -8.73
CA SER A 213 0.12 12.63 -9.53
C SER A 213 0.63 12.78 -10.95
N ILE A 214 0.30 13.86 -11.66
CA ILE A 214 0.79 14.09 -13.04
C ILE A 214 2.32 14.02 -13.12
N ALA A 215 3.04 14.56 -12.14
CA ALA A 215 4.50 14.50 -12.14
C ALA A 215 5.04 13.08 -11.93
N GLY A 216 4.45 12.31 -11.01
CA GLY A 216 4.79 10.90 -10.77
C GLY A 216 4.53 10.04 -12.00
N GLU A 217 3.32 10.09 -12.52
CA GLU A 217 2.86 9.35 -13.69
C GLU A 217 3.71 9.62 -14.94
N ILE A 218 4.10 10.88 -15.16
CA ILE A 218 5.01 11.23 -16.26
C ILE A 218 6.40 10.62 -16.05
N TYR A 219 6.92 10.67 -14.83
CA TYR A 219 8.22 10.09 -14.51
C TYR A 219 8.21 8.57 -14.74
N GLU A 220 7.16 7.89 -14.32
CA GLU A 220 7.01 6.45 -14.48
C GLU A 220 6.90 6.07 -15.96
N ALA A 221 6.02 6.75 -16.70
CA ALA A 221 5.79 6.56 -18.13
C ALA A 221 7.04 6.81 -19.00
N THR A 222 7.84 7.81 -18.65
CA THR A 222 8.90 8.31 -19.55
C THR A 222 10.31 7.98 -19.11
N VAL A 223 10.52 7.68 -17.82
CA VAL A 223 11.84 7.42 -17.25
C VAL A 223 11.90 6.05 -16.60
N MET A 224 11.09 5.78 -15.58
CA MET A 224 11.23 4.59 -14.75
C MET A 224 11.00 3.31 -15.54
N TYR A 225 9.78 3.13 -16.05
CA TYR A 225 9.40 1.89 -16.73
C TYR A 225 10.16 1.66 -18.04
N PRO A 226 10.40 2.66 -18.90
CA PRO A 226 11.29 2.48 -20.05
C PRO A 226 12.71 2.05 -19.66
N THR A 227 13.23 2.54 -18.53
CA THR A 227 14.54 2.11 -18.01
C THR A 227 14.51 0.67 -17.52
N PHE A 228 13.45 0.25 -16.80
CA PHE A 228 13.29 -1.13 -16.37
C PHE A 228 13.13 -2.08 -17.54
N ALA A 229 12.34 -1.71 -18.55
CA ALA A 229 12.17 -2.48 -19.77
C ALA A 229 13.49 -2.71 -20.49
N SER A 230 14.29 -1.66 -20.67
CA SER A 230 15.62 -1.74 -21.30
C SER A 230 16.56 -2.67 -20.54
N ARG A 231 16.57 -2.59 -19.20
CA ARG A 231 17.39 -3.48 -18.35
C ARG A 231 16.94 -4.93 -18.43
N ALA A 232 15.63 -5.19 -18.39
CA ALA A 232 15.06 -6.52 -18.51
C ALA A 232 15.37 -7.14 -19.88
N ASP A 233 15.21 -6.38 -20.97
CA ASP A 233 15.52 -6.84 -22.33
C ASP A 233 17.01 -7.17 -22.49
N ALA A 234 17.89 -6.33 -21.96
CA ALA A 234 19.34 -6.59 -21.93
C ALA A 234 19.74 -7.83 -21.11
N ALA A 235 18.94 -8.18 -20.10
CA ALA A 235 19.11 -9.40 -19.31
C ALA A 235 18.49 -10.66 -19.96
N GLY A 236 17.71 -10.49 -21.04
CA GLY A 236 16.96 -11.58 -21.70
C GLY A 236 15.57 -11.83 -21.11
N ASP A 237 15.14 -11.03 -20.13
CA ASP A 237 13.83 -11.11 -19.47
C ASP A 237 12.76 -10.39 -20.31
N HIS A 238 12.58 -10.82 -21.56
CA HIS A 238 11.72 -10.15 -22.53
C HIS A 238 10.25 -10.05 -22.08
N GLN A 239 9.77 -10.95 -21.21
CA GLN A 239 8.42 -10.86 -20.65
C GLN A 239 8.28 -9.69 -19.69
N ALA A 240 9.23 -9.52 -18.76
CA ALA A 240 9.25 -8.36 -17.86
C ALA A 240 9.44 -7.06 -18.65
N ALA A 241 10.26 -7.07 -19.71
CA ALA A 241 10.43 -5.91 -20.56
C ALA A 241 9.12 -5.46 -21.23
N ARG A 242 8.28 -6.41 -21.68
CA ARG A 242 6.96 -6.09 -22.25
C ARG A 242 5.98 -5.59 -21.20
N LEU A 243 5.99 -6.17 -20.01
CA LEU A 243 5.15 -5.69 -18.90
C LEU A 243 5.48 -4.24 -18.57
N PHE A 244 6.75 -3.91 -18.33
CA PHE A 244 7.13 -2.53 -18.03
C PHE A 244 6.76 -1.54 -19.15
N LEU A 245 6.82 -1.93 -20.43
CA LEU A 245 6.36 -1.06 -21.52
C LEU A 245 4.83 -0.91 -21.58
N HIS A 246 4.10 -1.92 -21.11
CA HIS A 246 2.65 -1.87 -20.95
C HIS A 246 2.28 -0.87 -19.85
N ASP A 247 2.84 -1.04 -18.65
CA ASP A 247 2.62 -0.14 -17.49
C ASP A 247 2.97 1.30 -17.86
N ALA A 248 4.10 1.53 -18.54
CA ALA A 248 4.48 2.86 -19.03
C ALA A 248 3.41 3.53 -19.92
N ALA A 249 2.67 2.75 -20.71
CA ALA A 249 1.60 3.27 -21.56
C ALA A 249 0.35 3.63 -20.76
N ASP A 250 0.05 2.86 -19.72
CA ASP A 250 -1.05 3.11 -18.79
C ASP A 250 -0.79 4.34 -17.92
N GLU A 251 0.44 4.52 -17.38
CA GLU A 251 0.82 5.74 -16.64
C GLU A 251 0.74 6.99 -17.52
N ALA A 252 1.12 6.87 -18.80
CA ALA A 252 0.91 7.96 -19.74
C ALA A 252 -0.59 8.28 -19.91
N GLY A 253 -1.47 7.28 -19.80
CA GLY A 253 -2.92 7.42 -19.76
C GLY A 253 -3.42 8.11 -18.50
N HIS A 254 -2.94 7.69 -17.33
CA HIS A 254 -3.24 8.30 -16.03
C HIS A 254 -2.83 9.78 -16.00
N ALA A 255 -1.60 10.10 -16.39
CA ALA A 255 -1.12 11.48 -16.52
C ALA A 255 -2.03 12.36 -17.39
N ARG A 256 -2.49 11.83 -18.53
CA ARG A 256 -3.42 12.55 -19.42
C ARG A 256 -4.77 12.78 -18.75
N ALA A 257 -5.32 11.78 -18.07
CA ALA A 257 -6.59 11.89 -17.37
C ALA A 257 -6.52 12.92 -16.23
N PHE A 258 -5.48 12.86 -15.39
CA PHE A 258 -5.28 13.84 -14.32
C PHE A 258 -5.07 15.26 -14.85
N ARG A 259 -4.35 15.41 -15.96
CA ARG A 259 -4.17 16.73 -16.58
C ARG A 259 -5.48 17.33 -17.08
N GLN A 260 -6.36 16.51 -17.67
CA GLN A 260 -7.70 16.98 -18.06
C GLN A 260 -8.51 17.48 -16.86
N LEU A 261 -8.44 16.78 -15.72
CA LEU A 261 -9.12 17.18 -14.49
C LEU A 261 -8.52 18.42 -13.83
N LEU A 262 -7.21 18.62 -13.97
CA LEU A 262 -6.55 19.83 -13.48
C LEU A 262 -6.97 21.07 -14.29
N ASP A 263 -7.16 20.90 -15.59
CA ASP A 263 -7.58 21.97 -16.51
C ASP A 263 -9.10 22.26 -16.42
N ASP A 264 -9.95 21.23 -16.26
CA ASP A 264 -11.40 21.36 -15.99
C ASP A 264 -11.88 20.27 -15.01
N PRO A 265 -12.06 20.61 -13.72
CA PRO A 265 -12.40 19.63 -12.67
C PRO A 265 -13.90 19.22 -12.63
N ARG A 266 -14.73 19.72 -13.56
CA ARG A 266 -16.19 19.52 -13.59
C ARG A 266 -16.63 18.26 -14.32
#